data_AF-A0A919D5Q5-F1
#
_entry.id   AF-A0A919D5Q5-F1
#
_cell.length_a   1.000
_cell.length_b   1.000
_cell.length_c   1.000
_cell.angle_alpha   90.00
_cell.angle_beta   90.00
_cell.angle_gamma   90.00
#
_symmetry.space_group_name_H-M   'P 1'
#
loop_
_entity.id
_entity.type
_entity.pdbx_description
1 polymer ?
#
loop_
_entity_poly.entity_id
_entity_poly.type
_entity_poly.pdbx_seq_one_letter_code
_entity_poly.pdbx_strand_id
1 'polypeptide(L)'
;MPCCPFSIVLISVACPLCRRRLRRRRSGRRPTPAKEDTATRLPGSLTPAPCPTGRIYPSVRLTLDDGVGRTYLLDPRACAGTRCGTYEPRVHLAHVLARQGHRPDWLAEFTGLPPAAARRIADVAAPH
;
A
#
# COMPACT_ATOMS: atom_id res chain seq x y z
N MET A 1 -21.23 20.89 -18.65
CA MET A 1 -21.13 20.07 -19.87
C MET A 1 -20.61 20.95 -21.00
N PRO A 2 -19.79 20.49 -21.95
CA PRO A 2 -19.54 19.09 -22.38
C PRO A 2 -18.13 18.60 -21.98
N CYS A 3 -17.94 17.33 -21.62
CA CYS A 3 -17.76 16.14 -22.48
C CYS A 3 -16.42 16.11 -23.24
N CYS A 4 -15.54 15.17 -22.88
CA CYS A 4 -14.79 14.28 -23.79
C CYS A 4 -13.86 13.33 -22.98
N PRO A 5 -13.53 12.14 -23.50
CA PRO A 5 -13.88 10.87 -22.86
C PRO A 5 -12.68 9.97 -22.52
N PHE A 6 -13.00 8.83 -21.90
CA PHE A 6 -12.14 7.64 -21.81
C PHE A 6 -11.47 7.33 -23.16
N SER A 7 -10.14 7.31 -23.16
CA SER A 7 -9.34 6.57 -24.15
C SER A 7 -8.45 5.59 -23.42
N ILE A 8 -8.73 4.31 -23.66
CA ILE A 8 -7.77 3.23 -23.58
C ILE A 8 -6.67 3.50 -24.62
N VAL A 9 -5.45 3.03 -24.31
CA VAL A 9 -4.22 3.00 -25.11
C VAL A 9 -3.22 4.16 -24.86
N LEU A 10 -1.99 3.74 -24.53
CA LEU A 10 -0.71 4.46 -24.63
C LEU A 10 -0.33 5.49 -23.54
N ILE A 11 0.21 4.99 -22.42
CA ILE A 11 1.43 5.59 -21.83
C ILE A 11 2.45 4.47 -21.63
N SER A 12 3.05 4.07 -22.75
CA SER A 12 4.44 3.63 -22.73
C SER A 12 5.29 4.89 -22.94
N VAL A 13 6.37 5.01 -22.17
CA VAL A 13 7.50 5.93 -22.40
C VAL A 13 7.30 7.42 -22.02
N ALA A 14 7.28 7.75 -20.72
CA ALA A 14 7.71 9.10 -20.26
C ALA A 14 8.11 9.20 -18.78
N CYS A 15 8.58 8.13 -18.12
CA CYS A 15 9.19 8.26 -16.80
C CYS A 15 10.69 7.92 -16.86
N PRO A 16 11.60 8.92 -16.80
CA PRO A 16 13.05 8.66 -16.82
C PRO A 16 13.55 7.84 -15.60
N LEU A 17 12.72 7.68 -14.56
CA LEU A 17 13.01 6.87 -13.38
C LEU A 17 12.83 5.35 -13.59
N CYS A 18 11.96 4.91 -14.51
CA CYS A 18 11.75 3.48 -14.78
C CYS A 18 12.90 2.84 -15.58
N ARG A 19 13.64 3.61 -16.37
CA ARG A 19 14.72 3.11 -17.25
C ARG A 19 15.99 2.68 -16.47
N ARG A 20 16.23 3.25 -15.28
CA ARG A 20 17.41 2.91 -14.45
C ARG A 20 17.30 1.57 -13.70
N ARG A 21 16.09 1.09 -13.40
CA ARG A 21 15.89 -0.17 -12.65
C ARG A 21 15.97 -1.44 -13.52
N LEU A 22 15.66 -1.35 -14.82
CA LEU A 22 15.66 -2.51 -15.72
C LEU A 22 17.07 -2.90 -16.22
N ARG A 23 18.07 -2.00 -16.19
CA ARG A 23 19.45 -2.33 -16.61
C ARG A 23 20.28 -3.09 -15.57
N ARG A 24 19.92 -3.09 -14.30
CA ARG A 24 20.71 -3.80 -13.26
C ARG A 24 20.39 -5.29 -13.11
N ARG A 25 19.29 -5.79 -13.71
CA ARG A 25 18.86 -7.20 -13.56
C ARG A 25 19.45 -8.18 -14.57
N ARG A 26 20.24 -7.72 -15.56
CA ARG A 26 20.73 -8.58 -16.66
C ARG A 26 22.19 -9.04 -16.54
N SER A 27 22.92 -8.64 -15.50
CA SER A 27 24.28 -9.13 -15.25
C SER A 27 24.24 -10.37 -14.36
N GLY A 28 23.79 -11.49 -14.94
CA GLY A 28 23.93 -12.80 -14.33
C GLY A 28 25.40 -13.15 -14.19
N ARG A 29 25.86 -13.36 -12.95
CA ARG A 29 27.14 -14.00 -12.65
C ARG A 29 26.84 -15.34 -12.00
N ARG A 30 27.31 -16.40 -12.66
CA ARG A 30 27.20 -17.82 -12.32
C ARG A 30 27.85 -18.09 -10.94
N PRO A 31 27.24 -18.82 -10.01
CA PRO A 31 27.92 -19.28 -8.81
C PRO A 31 28.62 -20.62 -9.06
N THR A 32 29.89 -20.72 -8.68
CA THR A 32 30.65 -21.97 -8.51
C THR A 32 30.63 -22.40 -7.04
N PRO A 33 30.76 -23.71 -6.73
CA PRO A 33 30.62 -24.22 -5.36
C PRO A 33 31.95 -24.20 -4.57
N ALA A 34 31.82 -24.45 -3.26
CA ALA A 34 32.81 -24.46 -2.17
C ALA A 34 33.03 -23.08 -1.50
N LYS A 35 32.98 -22.94 -0.18
CA LYS A 35 33.41 -23.88 0.86
C LYS A 35 32.59 -23.66 2.13
N GLU A 36 32.08 -24.75 2.67
CA GLU A 36 31.54 -24.86 4.02
C GLU A 36 32.69 -24.65 5.00
N ASP A 37 32.54 -23.70 5.92
CA ASP A 37 33.22 -23.69 7.21
C ASP A 37 32.63 -22.56 8.09
N THR A 38 32.46 -22.89 9.36
CA THR A 38 32.22 -21.99 10.50
C THR A 38 30.77 -21.74 10.89
N ALA A 39 30.29 -22.69 11.71
CA ALA A 39 29.25 -22.48 12.70
C ALA A 39 29.48 -21.17 13.48
N THR A 40 28.66 -20.14 13.17
CA THR A 40 28.50 -18.97 14.02
C THR A 40 27.11 -19.02 14.62
N ARG A 41 27.06 -19.28 15.92
CA ARG A 41 25.91 -19.14 16.82
C ARG A 41 24.93 -18.07 16.34
N LEU A 42 23.69 -18.45 16.05
CA LEU A 42 22.55 -17.54 16.08
C LEU A 42 22.33 -17.14 17.56
N PRO A 43 22.47 -15.87 17.96
CA PRO A 43 21.87 -15.44 19.21
C PRO A 43 20.35 -15.46 19.01
N GLY A 44 19.68 -16.22 19.87
CA GLY A 44 18.23 -16.33 19.89
C GLY A 44 17.54 -14.99 20.11
N SER A 45 16.27 -14.96 19.71
CA SER A 45 15.30 -13.90 19.98
C SER A 45 15.63 -12.53 19.39
N LEU A 46 15.28 -12.35 18.11
CA LEU A 46 14.94 -11.02 17.60
C LEU A 46 13.63 -10.59 18.26
N THR A 47 13.70 -10.07 19.47
CA THR A 47 12.59 -9.31 20.05
C THR A 47 12.36 -8.12 19.12
N PRO A 48 11.21 -8.00 18.44
CA PRO A 48 10.97 -6.85 17.58
C PRO A 48 11.09 -5.59 18.43
N ALA A 49 11.96 -4.67 18.00
CA ALA A 49 12.20 -3.42 18.70
C ALA A 49 10.84 -2.74 18.99
N PRO A 50 10.61 -2.24 20.21
CA PRO A 50 9.39 -1.52 20.51
C PRO A 50 9.26 -0.33 19.55
N CYS A 51 8.09 -0.24 18.93
CA CYS A 51 7.73 0.81 17.99
C CYS A 51 8.11 2.19 18.54
N PRO A 52 8.73 3.10 17.76
CA PRO A 52 8.92 4.47 18.20
C PRO A 52 7.55 5.10 18.48
N THR A 53 7.29 5.37 19.76
CA THR A 53 6.07 6.01 20.24
C THR A 53 6.05 7.43 19.67
N GLY A 54 5.29 7.66 18.60
CA GLY A 54 5.19 8.99 17.99
C GLY A 54 4.99 9.03 16.47
N ARG A 55 5.10 7.90 15.74
CA ARG A 55 4.68 7.90 14.33
C ARG A 55 3.16 7.84 14.22
N ILE A 56 2.57 8.94 13.76
CA ILE A 56 1.21 8.95 13.26
C ILE A 56 1.22 8.24 11.90
N TYR A 57 0.46 7.18 11.82
CA TYR A 57 0.36 6.34 10.64
C TYR A 57 -0.93 6.70 9.88
N PRO A 58 -0.88 6.79 8.53
CA PRO A 58 -2.06 7.12 7.76
C PRO A 58 -3.12 6.05 8.01
N SER A 59 -4.22 6.47 8.61
CA SER A 59 -5.31 5.62 9.04
C SER A 59 -6.62 6.40 8.99
N VAL A 60 -7.73 5.68 8.88
CA VAL A 60 -9.06 6.26 8.74
C VAL A 60 -10.06 5.47 9.57
N ARG A 61 -10.95 6.15 10.29
CA ARG A 61 -12.04 5.49 11.02
C ARG A 61 -13.21 5.27 10.07
N LEU A 62 -13.61 4.01 9.89
CA LEU A 62 -14.68 3.61 8.98
C LEU A 62 -15.61 2.62 9.68
N THR A 63 -16.83 2.58 9.19
CA THR A 63 -17.80 1.53 9.49
C THR A 63 -18.00 0.73 8.20
N LEU A 64 -17.72 -0.57 8.24
CA LEU A 64 -17.92 -1.46 7.10
C LEU A 64 -19.27 -2.19 7.23
N ASP A 65 -19.45 -3.27 6.47
CA ASP A 65 -20.71 -4.04 6.41
C ASP A 65 -21.10 -4.68 7.76
N ASP A 66 -20.14 -4.84 8.68
CA ASP A 66 -20.38 -5.34 10.03
C ASP A 66 -21.00 -4.30 10.97
N GLY A 67 -21.14 -3.05 10.51
CA GLY A 67 -21.71 -1.96 11.30
C GLY A 67 -20.80 -1.48 12.44
N VAL A 68 -19.58 -2.01 12.58
CA VAL A 68 -18.67 -1.65 13.67
C VAL A 68 -17.66 -0.61 13.19
N GLY A 69 -17.66 0.56 13.85
CA GLY A 69 -16.69 1.62 13.58
C GLY A 69 -15.29 1.27 14.08
N ARG A 70 -14.35 0.99 13.16
CA ARG A 70 -12.94 0.65 13.46
C ARG A 70 -11.97 1.59 12.74
N THR A 71 -10.76 1.68 13.27
CA THR A 71 -9.67 2.42 12.61
C THR A 71 -8.95 1.47 11.66
N TYR A 72 -8.96 1.81 10.36
CA TYR A 72 -8.31 1.05 9.31
C TYR A 72 -7.01 1.72 8.86
N LEU A 73 -5.98 0.90 8.60
CA LEU A 73 -4.69 1.37 8.12
C LEU A 73 -4.74 1.63 6.60
N LEU A 74 -4.17 2.76 6.18
CA LEU A 74 -4.08 3.15 4.77
C LEU A 74 -2.73 2.80 4.12
N ASP A 75 -1.72 2.47 4.91
CA ASP A 75 -0.43 1.95 4.45
C ASP A 75 0.00 0.75 5.30
N PRO A 76 0.20 -0.45 4.72
CA PRO A 76 0.63 -1.64 5.46
C PRO A 76 2.02 -1.51 6.08
N ARG A 77 2.87 -0.62 5.55
CA ARG A 77 4.21 -0.35 6.11
C ARG A 77 4.17 0.57 7.32
N ALA A 78 3.02 1.18 7.56
CA ALA A 78 2.78 2.07 8.67
C ALA A 78 2.53 1.31 9.98
N CYS A 79 2.85 0.01 10.07
CA CYS A 79 2.63 -0.73 11.30
C CYS A 79 3.81 -1.60 11.67
N ALA A 80 4.49 -1.21 12.76
CA ALA A 80 5.63 -1.92 13.34
C ALA A 80 5.48 -2.16 14.86
N GLY A 81 4.25 -2.13 15.42
CA GLY A 81 4.05 -2.25 16.87
C GLY A 81 2.64 -2.66 17.31
N THR A 82 2.42 -2.69 18.63
CA THR A 82 1.23 -3.26 19.29
C THR A 82 -0.05 -2.41 19.23
N ARG A 83 -0.02 -1.19 18.69
CA ARG A 83 -1.19 -0.28 18.58
C ARG A 83 -1.55 0.06 17.14
N CYS A 84 -1.61 -0.97 16.33
CA CYS A 84 -1.94 -0.88 14.91
C CYS A 84 -3.45 -0.92 14.70
N GLY A 85 -3.96 -0.05 13.82
CA GLY A 85 -5.33 -0.19 13.31
C GLY A 85 -5.53 -1.52 12.58
N THR A 86 -6.77 -1.84 12.22
CA THR A 86 -7.08 -3.03 11.42
C THR A 86 -6.59 -2.83 9.98
N TYR A 87 -5.89 -3.81 9.42
CA TYR A 87 -5.57 -3.80 8.00
C TYR A 87 -6.64 -4.53 7.22
N GLU A 88 -7.28 -3.85 6.27
CA GLU A 88 -8.25 -4.44 5.33
C GLU A 88 -7.76 -4.16 3.90
N PRO A 89 -7.45 -5.19 3.09
CA PRO A 89 -6.90 -5.01 1.75
C PRO A 89 -7.79 -4.15 0.83
N ARG A 90 -9.11 -4.28 0.94
CA ARG A 90 -10.08 -3.48 0.16
C ARG A 90 -9.98 -1.99 0.47
N VAL A 91 -9.83 -1.64 1.76
CA VAL A 91 -9.65 -0.25 2.21
C VAL A 91 -8.33 0.32 1.69
N HIS A 92 -7.25 -0.46 1.76
CA HIS A 92 -5.95 -0.04 1.23
C HIS A 92 -6.00 0.17 -0.29
N LEU A 93 -6.61 -0.77 -1.03
CA LEU A 93 -6.80 -0.66 -2.47
C LEU A 93 -7.63 0.57 -2.85
N ALA A 94 -8.76 0.78 -2.19
CA ALA A 94 -9.61 1.96 -2.41
C ALA A 94 -8.84 3.26 -2.20
N HIS A 95 -7.98 3.33 -1.18
CA HIS A 95 -7.15 4.51 -0.92
C HIS A 95 -6.12 4.77 -2.02
N VAL A 96 -5.42 3.72 -2.49
CA VAL A 96 -4.46 3.84 -3.59
C VAL A 96 -5.15 4.32 -4.87
N LEU A 97 -6.33 3.80 -5.18
CA LEU A 97 -7.11 4.20 -6.36
C LEU A 97 -7.68 5.62 -6.21
N ALA A 98 -8.16 5.98 -5.02
CA ALA A 98 -8.61 7.35 -4.75
C ALA A 98 -7.47 8.37 -4.97
N ARG A 99 -6.25 8.06 -4.54
CA ARG A 99 -5.06 8.90 -4.80
C ARG A 99 -4.71 9.03 -6.30
N GLN A 100 -5.19 8.12 -7.13
CA GLN A 100 -5.04 8.19 -8.60
C GLN A 100 -6.17 9.00 -9.27
N GLY A 101 -7.15 9.50 -8.50
CA GLY A 101 -8.23 10.36 -8.98
C GLY A 101 -9.56 9.66 -9.22
N HIS A 102 -9.67 8.37 -8.90
CA HIS A 102 -10.91 7.61 -9.07
C HIS A 102 -12.05 8.15 -8.20
N ARG A 103 -13.27 8.20 -8.75
CA ARG A 103 -14.48 8.71 -8.08
C ARG A 103 -14.95 7.76 -6.97
N PRO A 104 -15.49 8.28 -5.85
CA PRO A 104 -15.89 7.47 -4.70
C PRO A 104 -16.99 6.45 -5.03
N ASP A 105 -17.94 6.78 -5.90
CA ASP A 105 -19.03 5.87 -6.28
C ASP A 105 -18.48 4.65 -7.03
N TRP A 106 -17.56 4.89 -7.98
CA TRP A 106 -16.85 3.82 -8.69
C TRP A 106 -15.98 2.99 -7.74
N LEU A 107 -15.34 3.61 -6.75
CA LEU A 107 -14.55 2.87 -5.75
C LEU A 107 -15.42 1.93 -4.93
N ALA A 108 -16.61 2.37 -4.51
CA ALA A 108 -17.55 1.53 -3.76
C ALA A 108 -17.95 0.29 -4.55
N GLU A 109 -18.32 0.47 -5.82
CA GLU A 109 -18.67 -0.63 -6.72
C GLU A 109 -17.48 -1.57 -6.97
N PHE A 110 -16.31 -1.02 -7.31
CA PHE A 110 -15.14 -1.80 -7.67
C PHE A 110 -14.55 -2.60 -6.49
N THR A 111 -14.58 -2.02 -5.29
CA THR A 111 -14.00 -2.65 -4.09
C THR A 111 -15.03 -3.39 -3.23
N GLY A 112 -16.32 -3.24 -3.51
CA GLY A 112 -17.41 -3.77 -2.68
C GLY A 112 -17.41 -3.16 -1.27
N LEU A 113 -16.96 -1.91 -1.12
CA LEU A 113 -17.03 -1.18 0.14
C LEU A 113 -18.34 -0.40 0.25
N PRO A 114 -18.87 -0.17 1.47
CA PRO A 114 -20.01 0.70 1.65
C PRO A 114 -19.77 2.10 1.04
N PRO A 115 -20.77 2.71 0.36
CA PRO A 115 -20.59 4.01 -0.28
C PRO A 115 -20.06 5.11 0.65
N ALA A 116 -20.52 5.11 1.90
CA ALA A 116 -20.04 6.04 2.93
C ALA A 116 -18.54 5.84 3.25
N ALA A 117 -18.07 4.59 3.28
CA ALA A 117 -16.67 4.27 3.54
C ALA A 117 -15.79 4.69 2.35
N ALA A 118 -16.21 4.39 1.12
CA ALA A 118 -15.50 4.79 -0.09
C ALA A 118 -15.35 6.30 -0.21
N ARG A 119 -16.42 7.06 0.12
CA ARG A 119 -16.39 8.53 0.12
C ARG A 119 -15.40 9.07 1.16
N ARG A 120 -15.44 8.55 2.38
CA ARG A 120 -14.49 8.92 3.45
C ARG A 120 -13.03 8.65 3.04
N ILE A 121 -12.78 7.51 2.40
CA ILE A 121 -11.43 7.16 1.92
C ILE A 121 -10.98 8.14 0.83
N ALA A 122 -11.87 8.53 -0.08
CA ALA A 122 -11.58 9.49 -1.12
C ALA A 122 -11.26 10.89 -0.56
N ASP A 123 -12.01 11.34 0.45
CA ASP A 123 -11.77 12.63 1.11
C ASP A 123 -10.37 12.68 1.77
N VAL A 124 -9.96 11.60 2.42
CA VAL A 124 -8.63 11.49 3.05
C VAL A 124 -7.51 11.30 2.01
N ALA A 125 -7.83 10.78 0.83
CA ALA A 125 -6.87 10.60 -0.26
C ALA A 125 -6.65 11.87 -1.09
N ALA A 126 -7.53 12.87 -0.97
CA ALA A 126 -7.40 14.13 -1.68
C ALA A 126 -6.11 14.85 -1.25
N PRO A 127 -5.29 15.34 -2.20
CA PRO A 127 -4.12 16.14 -1.85
C PRO A 127 -4.56 17.41 -1.10
N HIS A 128 -3.93 17.67 0.04
CA HIS A 128 -4.06 18.90 0.82
C HIS A 128 -2.98 19.90 0.42
#